data_AF-A0A972Y3A4-F1
#
_entry.id   AF-A0A972Y3A4-F1
#
_cell.length_a   1.000
_cell.length_b   1.000
_cell.length_c   1.000
_cell.angle_alpha   90.00
_cell.angle_beta   90.00
_cell.angle_gamma   90.00
#
_symmetry.space_group_name_H-M   'P 1'
#
loop_
_entity.id
_entity.type
_entity.pdbx_description
1 polymer ?
#
loop_
_entity_poly.entity_id
_entity_poly.type
_entity_poly.pdbx_seq_one_letter_code
_entity_poly.pdbx_strand_id
1 'polypeptide(L)'
;MKKLTISIPEPCHEDWSKMTPVEQGRHCDVCSKNVVDFTTFSDEAIYKYFNKYDNLCGRFNSSQLDRSIALQRKETPNYLSYAFSGLLSLSLLTTTKTNAAPDLQGSPVIHVQQNTIKGIVIDAFGNHLSDVIIEVKSSGVTTKTDHTGYYVIEAKLGDILEFSSNPFEKKSVTVDQRKTYNIMLKSKKVGP
;
A
#
# COMPACT_ATOMS: atom_id res chain seq x y z
N MET A 1 -14.75 11.24 8.53
CA MET A 1 -14.09 10.53 7.42
C MET A 1 -15.17 9.98 6.49
N LYS A 2 -15.11 10.23 5.17
CA LYS A 2 -16.12 9.70 4.24
C LYS A 2 -15.83 8.21 4.06
N LYS A 3 -16.79 7.36 4.43
CA LYS A 3 -16.72 5.91 4.23
C LYS A 3 -17.51 5.57 2.97
N LEU A 4 -16.95 4.74 2.11
CA LEU A 4 -17.62 4.22 0.93
C LEU A 4 -17.82 2.72 1.13
N THR A 5 -19.04 2.23 0.90
CA THR A 5 -19.36 0.80 0.87
C THR A 5 -19.93 0.49 -0.50
N ILE A 6 -19.38 -0.52 -1.16
CA ILE A 6 -19.77 -0.93 -2.51
C ILE A 6 -20.57 -2.21 -2.39
N SER A 7 -21.75 -2.24 -3.00
CA SER A 7 -22.61 -3.41 -3.06
C SER A 7 -23.19 -3.55 -4.46
N ILE A 8 -23.44 -4.79 -4.87
CA ILE A 8 -24.03 -5.11 -6.18
C ILE A 8 -25.43 -5.67 -5.92
N PRO A 9 -26.48 -4.82 -5.92
CA PRO A 9 -27.84 -5.28 -5.64
C PRO A 9 -28.38 -6.18 -6.75
N GLU A 10 -27.95 -5.94 -7.99
CA GLU A 10 -28.38 -6.66 -9.19
C GLU A 10 -27.17 -7.32 -9.87
N PRO A 11 -26.73 -8.51 -9.43
CA PRO A 11 -25.60 -9.21 -10.01
C PRO A 11 -25.92 -9.69 -11.43
N CYS A 12 -25.08 -9.31 -12.39
CA CYS A 12 -25.10 -9.85 -13.74
C CYS A 12 -24.22 -11.12 -13.80
N HIS A 13 -24.78 -12.24 -14.27
CA HIS A 13 -24.10 -13.54 -14.33
C HIS A 13 -23.51 -13.85 -15.72
N GLU A 14 -23.49 -12.85 -16.61
CA GLU A 14 -22.96 -13.00 -17.95
C GLU A 14 -21.43 -13.14 -17.98
N ASP A 15 -20.95 -13.87 -18.97
CA ASP A 15 -19.52 -14.06 -19.19
C ASP A 15 -18.89 -12.78 -19.74
N TRP A 16 -18.03 -12.17 -18.94
CA TRP A 16 -17.21 -11.01 -19.29
C TRP A 16 -16.48 -11.16 -20.63
N SER A 17 -16.00 -12.37 -20.94
CA SER A 17 -15.22 -12.65 -22.15
C SER A 17 -16.05 -12.50 -23.42
N LYS A 18 -17.37 -12.68 -23.31
CA LYS A 18 -18.34 -12.59 -24.41
C LYS A 18 -18.90 -11.17 -24.61
N MET A 19 -18.60 -10.24 -23.70
CA MET A 19 -19.06 -8.85 -23.78
C MET A 19 -18.26 -8.05 -24.82
N THR A 20 -18.89 -7.02 -25.40
CA THR A 20 -18.31 -6.20 -26.46
C THR A 20 -17.32 -5.17 -25.89
N PRO A 21 -16.06 -5.10 -26.36
CA PRO A 21 -15.10 -4.09 -25.88
C PRO A 21 -15.54 -2.64 -26.13
N VAL A 22 -15.37 -1.76 -25.14
CA VAL A 22 -15.58 -0.31 -25.23
C VAL A 22 -14.41 0.43 -24.56
N GLU A 23 -14.30 1.76 -24.72
CA GLU A 23 -13.13 2.54 -24.24
C GLU A 23 -12.73 2.28 -22.77
N GLN A 24 -13.70 2.10 -21.88
CA GLN A 24 -13.45 1.97 -20.43
C GLN A 24 -13.89 0.62 -19.85
N GLY A 25 -14.03 -0.41 -20.69
CA GLY A 25 -14.45 -1.73 -20.23
C GLY A 25 -15.15 -2.53 -21.32
N ARG A 26 -16.28 -3.12 -20.98
CA ARG A 26 -17.09 -3.88 -21.93
C ARG A 26 -18.57 -3.55 -21.80
N HIS A 27 -19.30 -3.63 -22.90
CA HIS A 27 -20.75 -3.52 -22.91
C HIS A 27 -21.38 -4.91 -22.75
N CYS A 28 -22.27 -5.05 -21.78
CA CYS A 28 -23.05 -6.26 -21.59
C CYS A 28 -24.42 -6.10 -22.26
N ASP A 29 -24.72 -6.92 -23.26
CA ASP A 29 -25.97 -6.84 -24.00
C ASP A 29 -27.20 -7.19 -23.15
N VAL A 30 -27.03 -8.04 -22.12
CA VAL A 30 -28.13 -8.52 -21.26
C VAL A 30 -28.61 -7.46 -20.29
N CYS A 31 -27.70 -6.79 -19.57
CA CYS A 31 -28.06 -5.72 -18.66
C CYS A 31 -27.99 -4.32 -19.31
N SER A 32 -27.55 -4.25 -20.57
CA SER A 32 -27.37 -3.02 -21.36
C SER A 32 -26.53 -1.95 -20.66
N LYS A 33 -25.59 -2.36 -19.81
CA LYS A 33 -24.69 -1.47 -19.06
C LYS A 33 -23.25 -1.63 -19.52
N ASN A 34 -22.49 -0.54 -19.44
CA ASN A 34 -21.04 -0.57 -19.58
C ASN A 34 -20.44 -1.02 -18.26
N VAL A 35 -19.78 -2.18 -18.29
CA VAL A 35 -19.16 -2.82 -17.14
C VAL A 35 -17.66 -2.52 -17.16
N VAL A 36 -17.19 -1.89 -16.09
CA VAL A 36 -15.77 -1.55 -15.88
C VAL A 36 -15.12 -2.65 -15.03
N ASP A 37 -13.90 -3.07 -15.39
CA ASP A 37 -13.17 -4.05 -14.58
C ASP A 37 -12.42 -3.35 -13.43
N PHE A 38 -12.95 -3.47 -12.20
CA PHE A 38 -12.33 -2.94 -10.98
C PHE A 38 -11.48 -3.98 -10.25
N THR A 39 -11.35 -5.20 -10.77
CA THR A 39 -10.65 -6.30 -10.06
C THR A 39 -9.19 -5.97 -9.75
N THR A 40 -8.58 -5.04 -10.50
CA THR A 40 -7.20 -4.58 -10.31
C THR A 40 -7.09 -3.22 -9.62
N PHE A 41 -8.22 -2.57 -9.29
CA PHE A 41 -8.22 -1.23 -8.73
C PHE A 41 -7.94 -1.25 -7.22
N SER A 42 -7.12 -0.30 -6.76
CA SER A 42 -6.95 -0.02 -5.33
C SER A 42 -8.15 0.72 -4.76
N ASP A 43 -8.36 0.64 -3.45
CA ASP A 43 -9.42 1.37 -2.73
C ASP A 43 -9.48 2.87 -3.05
N GLU A 44 -8.31 3.51 -3.15
CA GLU A 44 -8.22 4.92 -3.50
C GLU A 44 -8.64 5.16 -4.96
N ALA A 45 -8.26 4.27 -5.88
CA ALA A 45 -8.64 4.35 -7.28
C ALA A 45 -10.14 4.11 -7.46
N ILE A 46 -10.70 3.09 -6.80
CA ILE A 46 -12.15 2.82 -6.80
C ILE A 46 -12.89 4.04 -6.25
N TYR A 47 -12.47 4.56 -5.10
CA TYR A 47 -13.08 5.76 -4.52
C TYR A 47 -13.04 6.95 -5.50
N LYS A 48 -11.88 7.25 -6.10
CA LYS A 48 -11.77 8.37 -7.05
C LYS A 48 -12.67 8.17 -8.26
N TYR A 49 -12.77 6.94 -8.76
CA TYR A 49 -13.63 6.61 -9.89
C TYR A 49 -15.11 6.82 -9.57
N PHE A 50 -15.56 6.32 -8.41
CA PHE A 50 -16.94 6.47 -7.92
C PHE A 50 -17.32 7.91 -7.54
N ASN A 51 -16.37 8.81 -7.27
CA ASN A 51 -16.69 10.24 -7.09
C ASN A 51 -16.70 11.02 -8.41
N LYS A 52 -16.24 10.43 -9.51
CA LYS A 52 -16.18 11.07 -10.83
C LYS A 52 -17.34 10.66 -11.73
N TYR A 53 -17.83 9.44 -11.58
CA TYR A 53 -18.82 8.85 -12.46
C TYR A 53 -19.99 8.28 -11.65
N ASP A 54 -21.21 8.51 -12.14
CA ASP A 54 -22.45 7.97 -11.58
C ASP A 54 -22.94 6.75 -12.38
N ASN A 55 -23.89 5.98 -11.84
CA ASN A 55 -24.54 4.82 -12.50
C ASN A 55 -23.55 3.76 -13.02
N LEU A 56 -22.55 3.46 -12.20
CA LEU A 56 -21.50 2.51 -12.55
C LEU A 56 -21.98 1.06 -12.48
N CYS A 57 -21.60 0.29 -13.50
CA CYS A 57 -21.59 -1.16 -13.44
C CYS A 57 -20.15 -1.64 -13.48
N GLY A 58 -19.83 -2.65 -12.69
CA GLY A 58 -18.45 -3.07 -12.58
C GLY A 58 -18.28 -4.52 -12.17
N ARG A 59 -17.15 -5.08 -12.58
CA ARG A 59 -16.66 -6.38 -12.13
C ARG A 59 -15.75 -6.15 -10.94
N PHE A 60 -16.04 -6.82 -9.83
CA PHE A 60 -15.31 -6.70 -8.57
C PHE A 60 -14.90 -8.08 -8.07
N ASN A 61 -13.78 -8.14 -7.34
CA ASN A 61 -13.49 -9.28 -6.49
C ASN A 61 -14.43 -9.25 -5.28
N SER A 62 -14.79 -10.42 -4.74
CA SER A 62 -15.64 -10.50 -3.54
C SER A 62 -15.05 -9.76 -2.35
N SER A 63 -13.71 -9.69 -2.26
CA SER A 63 -13.01 -8.93 -1.22
C SER A 63 -13.15 -7.42 -1.34
N GLN A 64 -13.62 -6.88 -2.48
CA GLN A 64 -13.87 -5.45 -2.70
C GLN A 64 -15.32 -5.05 -2.35
N LEU A 65 -16.22 -6.02 -2.17
CA LEU A 65 -17.64 -5.81 -1.90
C LEU A 65 -17.96 -5.82 -0.41
N ASP A 66 -19.06 -5.17 -0.06
CA ASP A 66 -19.72 -5.17 1.26
C ASP A 66 -18.79 -4.88 2.45
N ARG A 67 -17.74 -4.10 2.20
CA ARG A 67 -16.81 -3.62 3.23
C ARG A 67 -16.68 -2.10 3.21
N SER A 68 -16.21 -1.54 4.33
CA SER A 68 -15.93 -0.10 4.41
C SER A 68 -14.57 0.22 3.79
N ILE A 69 -14.58 0.97 2.69
CA ILE A 69 -13.39 1.64 2.17
C ILE A 69 -13.23 2.94 2.96
N ALA A 70 -12.19 2.99 3.78
CA ALA A 70 -11.77 4.19 4.49
C ALA A 70 -10.60 4.82 3.74
N LEU A 71 -10.82 5.96 3.10
CA LEU A 71 -9.71 6.79 2.66
C LEU A 71 -8.96 7.26 3.89
N GLN A 72 -7.80 6.66 4.14
CA GLN A 72 -6.82 7.25 5.02
C GLN A 72 -6.40 8.56 4.35
N ARG A 73 -6.92 9.68 4.87
CA ARG A 73 -6.38 10.99 4.50
C ARG A 73 -4.91 10.91 4.88
N LYS A 74 -4.03 10.94 3.88
CA LYS A 74 -2.60 11.08 4.13
C LYS A 74 -2.44 12.47 4.73
N GLU A 75 -2.51 12.55 6.05
CA GLU A 75 -2.12 13.75 6.79
C GLU A 75 -0.64 13.96 6.45
N THR A 76 -0.37 14.86 5.51
CA THR A 76 1.00 15.29 5.25
C THR A 76 1.42 16.10 6.46
N PRO A 77 2.45 15.70 7.22
CA PRO A 77 2.90 16.54 8.32
C PRO A 77 3.45 17.83 7.69
N ASN A 78 2.77 18.95 7.93
CA ASN A 78 3.28 20.27 7.56
C ASN A 78 4.38 20.67 8.55
N TYR A 79 5.60 20.19 8.34
CA TYR A 79 6.80 20.56 9.12
C TYR A 79 7.33 21.97 8.80
N LEU A 80 6.53 22.81 8.14
CA LEU A 80 6.92 24.14 7.66
C LEU A 80 6.15 25.30 8.33
N SER A 81 5.63 25.08 9.54
CA SER A 81 5.08 26.16 10.38
C SER A 81 6.07 26.70 11.42
N TYR A 82 7.33 26.28 11.40
CA TYR A 82 8.41 26.93 12.16
C TYR A 82 9.17 27.91 11.28
N ALA A 83 8.51 29.02 10.91
CA ALA A 83 9.20 30.19 10.40
C ALA A 83 8.63 31.45 11.05
N PHE A 84 9.47 32.03 11.90
CA PHE A 84 9.62 33.46 12.11
C PHE A 84 8.57 34.19 12.96
N SER A 85 8.85 34.28 14.27
CA SER A 85 8.78 35.52 15.06
C SER A 85 9.68 35.38 16.29
N GLY A 86 10.99 35.28 16.05
CA GLY A 86 11.94 35.74 17.05
C GLY A 86 11.90 37.26 17.05
N LEU A 87 11.63 37.84 18.24
CA LEU A 87 12.01 39.16 18.76
C LEU A 87 10.92 39.68 19.72
N LEU A 88 11.09 39.47 21.04
CA LEU A 88 11.19 40.56 22.02
C LEU A 88 11.63 40.04 23.41
N SER A 89 12.92 40.16 23.67
CA SER A 89 13.58 40.78 24.83
C SER A 89 12.93 40.80 26.24
N LEU A 90 13.75 40.30 27.19
CA LEU A 90 13.99 40.74 28.57
C LEU A 90 12.87 40.62 29.64
N SER A 91 13.07 39.65 30.55
CA SER A 91 12.84 39.86 31.98
C SER A 91 13.89 39.13 32.82
N LEU A 92 14.25 39.80 33.92
CA LEU A 92 15.45 39.63 34.73
C LEU A 92 15.39 38.45 35.72
N LEU A 93 16.57 37.84 35.93
CA LEU A 93 17.14 37.25 37.15
C LEU A 93 16.19 36.71 38.26
N THR A 94 16.28 35.40 38.50
CA THR A 94 16.46 34.86 39.86
C THR A 94 17.37 33.64 39.82
N THR A 95 18.53 33.73 40.47
CA THR A 95 19.41 32.59 40.74
C THR A 95 18.91 31.83 41.97
N THR A 96 18.54 30.57 41.82
CA THR A 96 18.56 29.61 42.92
C THR A 96 19.36 28.39 42.49
N LYS A 97 20.58 28.28 43.02
CA LYS A 97 21.31 27.00 43.07
C LYS A 97 20.55 26.07 43.99
N THR A 98 20.05 24.97 43.45
CA THR A 98 19.69 23.78 44.23
C THR A 98 20.38 22.57 43.60
N ASN A 99 21.17 21.88 44.40
CA ASN A 99 21.86 20.65 44.06
C ASN A 99 20.84 19.50 43.95
N ALA A 100 20.84 18.75 42.85
CA ALA A 100 20.56 17.31 42.81
C ALA A 100 20.79 16.76 41.39
N ALA A 101 21.53 15.66 41.30
CA ALA A 101 21.56 14.73 40.16
C ALA A 101 21.24 13.32 40.72
N PRO A 102 20.85 12.32 39.91
CA PRO A 102 20.02 12.33 38.72
C PRO A 102 18.80 11.38 38.90
N ASP A 103 17.61 11.72 38.41
CA ASP A 103 16.53 10.73 38.30
C ASP A 103 16.49 10.15 36.88
N LEU A 104 16.88 8.88 36.79
CA LEU A 104 16.81 8.03 35.60
C LEU A 104 15.43 7.39 35.54
N GLN A 105 14.42 8.08 34.99
CA GLN A 105 13.19 7.42 34.56
C GLN A 105 12.72 7.97 33.22
N GLY A 106 13.03 7.20 32.18
CA GLY A 106 12.66 7.46 30.82
C GLY A 106 13.54 6.64 29.91
N SER A 107 13.36 5.30 29.91
CA SER A 107 13.88 4.47 28.83
C SER A 107 13.53 5.17 27.51
N PRO A 108 14.47 5.31 26.56
CA PRO A 108 14.12 5.84 25.25
C PRO A 108 13.03 4.92 24.72
N VAL A 109 11.82 5.46 24.57
CA VAL A 109 10.81 4.86 23.70
C VAL A 109 11.48 4.90 22.34
N ILE A 110 12.10 3.79 21.95
CA ILE A 110 12.54 3.61 20.57
C ILE A 110 11.25 3.72 19.78
N HIS A 111 11.01 4.90 19.22
CA HIS A 111 10.11 5.06 18.10
C HIS A 111 10.75 4.22 17.01
N VAL A 112 10.39 2.93 16.99
CA VAL A 112 10.60 2.08 15.84
C VAL A 112 9.76 2.75 14.78
N GLN A 113 10.40 3.59 13.99
CA GLN A 113 9.78 4.25 12.84
C GLN A 113 9.47 3.11 11.87
N GLN A 114 8.31 2.49 12.04
CA GLN A 114 7.82 1.40 11.21
C GLN A 114 7.59 1.99 9.82
N ASN A 115 8.57 1.82 8.94
CA ASN A 115 8.41 2.20 7.54
C ASN A 115 7.68 1.05 6.85
N THR A 116 6.39 1.28 6.60
CA THR A 116 5.61 0.40 5.74
C THR A 116 6.14 0.48 4.31
N ILE A 117 6.63 -0.65 3.81
CA ILE A 117 7.07 -0.85 2.43
C ILE A 117 5.98 -1.58 1.67
N LYS A 118 5.79 -1.22 0.40
CA LYS A 118 4.86 -1.89 -0.51
C LYS A 118 5.47 -2.14 -1.88
N GLY A 119 4.83 -2.95 -2.70
CA GLY A 119 5.24 -3.13 -4.09
C GLY A 119 4.44 -4.20 -4.81
N ILE A 120 4.78 -4.40 -6.08
CA ILE A 120 4.24 -5.48 -6.92
C ILE A 120 5.37 -6.39 -7.35
N VAL A 121 5.12 -7.70 -7.36
CA VAL A 121 6.04 -8.70 -7.91
C VAL A 121 5.48 -9.24 -9.23
N ILE A 122 6.32 -9.23 -10.27
CA ILE A 122 6.00 -9.71 -11.62
C ILE A 122 7.06 -10.70 -12.12
N ASP A 123 6.75 -11.47 -13.16
CA ASP A 123 7.74 -12.24 -13.92
C ASP A 123 8.34 -11.45 -15.10
N ALA A 124 9.22 -12.08 -15.87
CA ALA A 124 9.86 -11.49 -17.05
C ALA A 124 8.89 -11.22 -18.23
N PHE A 125 7.71 -11.83 -18.22
CA PHE A 125 6.65 -11.62 -19.22
C PHE A 125 5.67 -10.51 -18.79
N GLY A 126 5.83 -9.98 -17.57
CA GLY A 126 4.95 -8.96 -17.00
C GLY A 126 3.73 -9.51 -16.25
N ASN A 127 3.65 -10.83 -16.04
CA ASN A 127 2.56 -11.42 -15.27
C ASN A 127 2.75 -11.16 -13.77
N HIS A 128 1.66 -10.86 -13.08
CA HIS A 128 1.64 -10.66 -11.63
C HIS A 128 1.82 -11.99 -10.89
N LEU A 129 2.66 -12.01 -9.85
CA LEU A 129 3.00 -13.24 -9.12
C LEU A 129 2.35 -13.30 -7.74
N SER A 130 1.38 -14.20 -7.58
CA SER A 130 0.78 -14.57 -6.28
C SER A 130 1.73 -15.42 -5.42
N ASP A 131 1.52 -15.39 -4.10
CA ASP A 131 2.16 -16.26 -3.12
C ASP A 131 3.70 -16.17 -3.06
N VAL A 132 4.28 -15.08 -3.57
CA VAL A 132 5.70 -14.78 -3.39
C VAL A 132 5.92 -14.40 -1.94
N ILE A 133 6.84 -15.10 -1.28
CA ILE A 133 7.23 -14.82 0.10
C ILE A 133 8.26 -13.69 0.09
N ILE A 134 8.01 -12.65 0.90
CA ILE A 134 8.95 -11.57 1.18
C ILE A 134 9.35 -11.70 2.64
N GLU A 135 10.64 -11.84 2.90
CA GLU A 135 11.22 -11.96 4.24
C GLU A 135 12.18 -10.80 4.49
N VAL A 136 12.04 -10.14 5.65
CA VAL A 136 13.04 -9.20 6.16
C VAL A 136 14.13 -10.02 6.85
N LYS A 137 15.31 -10.15 6.24
CA LYS A 137 16.36 -11.07 6.73
C LYS A 137 16.85 -10.77 8.16
N SER A 138 16.79 -9.52 8.60
CA SER A 138 17.25 -9.10 9.93
C SER A 138 16.27 -9.47 11.05
N SER A 139 14.96 -9.48 10.76
CA SER A 139 13.89 -9.65 11.77
C SER A 139 13.09 -10.94 11.60
N GLY A 140 13.15 -11.59 10.44
CA GLY A 140 12.34 -12.76 10.09
C GLY A 140 10.87 -12.43 9.81
N VAL A 141 10.48 -11.15 9.81
CA VAL A 141 9.12 -10.73 9.43
C VAL A 141 8.87 -11.16 7.99
N THR A 142 7.72 -11.80 7.76
CA THR A 142 7.34 -12.27 6.43
C THR A 142 5.97 -11.74 6.02
N THR A 143 5.78 -11.58 4.72
CA THR A 143 4.48 -11.41 4.09
C THR A 143 4.43 -12.21 2.79
N LYS A 144 3.25 -12.33 2.19
CA LYS A 144 3.09 -12.90 0.86
C LYS A 144 2.43 -11.91 -0.08
N THR A 145 2.73 -12.03 -1.38
CA THR A 145 1.94 -11.32 -2.38
C THR A 145 0.53 -11.89 -2.46
N ASP A 146 -0.44 -11.01 -2.71
CA ASP A 146 -1.81 -11.40 -3.06
C ASP A 146 -1.91 -11.85 -4.52
N HIS A 147 -3.12 -12.17 -4.99
CA HIS A 147 -3.39 -12.61 -6.36
C HIS A 147 -3.05 -11.56 -7.43
N THR A 148 -2.83 -10.30 -7.07
CA THR A 148 -2.37 -9.22 -7.95
C THR A 148 -0.87 -8.98 -7.88
N GLY A 149 -0.14 -9.83 -7.16
CA GLY A 149 1.29 -9.68 -6.93
C GLY A 149 1.64 -8.57 -5.95
N TYR A 150 0.67 -7.94 -5.29
CA TYR A 150 0.90 -6.83 -4.38
C TYR A 150 1.29 -7.32 -2.99
N TYR A 151 2.22 -6.63 -2.33
CA TYR A 151 2.62 -6.92 -0.94
C TYR A 151 2.78 -5.65 -0.10
N VAL A 152 2.65 -5.82 1.21
CA VAL A 152 2.94 -4.81 2.24
C VAL A 152 3.74 -5.48 3.36
N ILE A 153 4.87 -4.88 3.75
CA ILE A 153 5.73 -5.38 4.82
C ILE A 153 6.35 -4.23 5.60
N GLU A 154 6.59 -4.42 6.90
CA GLU A 154 7.33 -3.47 7.72
C GLU A 154 8.83 -3.77 7.67
N ALA A 155 9.64 -2.78 7.30
CA ALA A 155 11.10 -2.90 7.35
C ALA A 155 11.77 -1.54 7.57
N LYS A 156 13.00 -1.55 8.07
CA LYS A 156 13.80 -0.36 8.38
C LYS A 156 14.79 -0.06 7.26
N LEU A 157 15.24 1.19 7.20
CA LEU A 157 16.34 1.59 6.31
C LEU A 157 17.57 0.70 6.57
N GLY A 158 18.10 0.08 5.51
CA GLY A 158 19.23 -0.85 5.57
C GLY A 158 18.85 -2.32 5.73
N ASP A 159 17.58 -2.65 6.01
CA ASP A 159 17.12 -4.05 6.02
C ASP A 159 17.24 -4.67 4.62
N ILE A 160 17.32 -6.01 4.57
CA ILE A 160 17.32 -6.77 3.31
C ILE A 160 15.98 -7.49 3.18
N LEU A 161 15.26 -7.18 2.11
CA LEU A 161 14.07 -7.92 1.67
C LEU A 161 14.51 -9.05 0.74
N GLU A 162 14.25 -10.30 1.11
CA GLU A 162 14.43 -11.47 0.25
C GLU A 162 13.07 -11.92 -0.31
N PHE A 163 12.97 -11.94 -1.64
CA PHE A 163 11.81 -12.38 -2.39
C PHE A 163 12.05 -13.81 -2.86
N SER A 164 11.12 -14.71 -2.56
CA SER A 164 11.23 -16.13 -2.92
C SER A 164 9.89 -16.73 -3.31
N SER A 165 9.89 -17.48 -4.42
CA SER A 165 8.78 -18.31 -4.86
C SER A 165 9.32 -19.36 -5.83
N ASN A 166 8.78 -20.58 -5.80
CA ASN A 166 9.12 -21.58 -6.81
C ASN A 166 8.24 -21.35 -8.06
N PRO A 167 8.77 -21.42 -9.29
CA PRO A 167 10.12 -21.88 -9.70
C PRO A 167 11.15 -20.74 -9.92
N PHE A 168 11.03 -19.59 -9.26
CA PHE A 168 11.84 -18.40 -9.52
C PHE A 168 13.16 -18.36 -8.72
N GLU A 169 14.15 -17.66 -9.27
CA GLU A 169 15.39 -17.30 -8.58
C GLU A 169 15.06 -16.35 -7.42
N LYS A 170 15.68 -16.58 -6.25
CA LYS A 170 15.56 -15.66 -5.13
C LYS A 170 16.18 -14.31 -5.49
N LYS A 171 15.58 -13.23 -5.02
CA LYS A 171 16.08 -11.88 -5.23
C LYS A 171 16.12 -11.11 -3.92
N SER A 172 17.22 -10.44 -3.65
CA SER A 172 17.41 -9.66 -2.42
C SER A 172 17.55 -8.18 -2.75
N VAL A 173 16.91 -7.31 -1.97
CA VAL A 173 16.94 -5.86 -2.15
C VAL A 173 17.13 -5.18 -0.80
N THR A 174 18.09 -4.26 -0.73
CA THR A 174 18.31 -3.41 0.45
C THR A 174 17.28 -2.29 0.49
N VAL A 175 16.67 -2.09 1.64
CA VAL A 175 15.74 -0.99 1.90
C VAL A 175 16.51 0.32 1.95
N ASP A 176 16.23 1.21 1.01
CA ASP A 176 16.64 2.60 0.99
C ASP A 176 15.46 3.52 1.41
N GLN A 177 15.54 4.82 1.09
CA GLN A 177 14.52 5.80 1.46
C GLN A 177 13.19 5.63 0.70
N ARG A 178 13.13 4.78 -0.33
CA ARG A 178 11.90 4.49 -1.08
C ARG A 178 10.93 3.72 -0.21
N LYS A 179 9.65 4.04 -0.36
CA LYS A 179 8.53 3.29 0.24
C LYS A 179 7.95 2.23 -0.68
N THR A 180 8.45 2.12 -1.92
CA THR A 180 7.90 1.23 -2.94
C THR A 180 8.98 0.50 -3.72
N TYR A 181 8.88 -0.83 -3.77
CA TYR A 181 9.83 -1.71 -4.48
C TYR A 181 9.05 -2.70 -5.35
N ASN A 182 8.97 -2.38 -6.64
CA ASN A 182 8.42 -3.30 -7.63
C ASN A 182 9.53 -4.23 -8.11
N ILE A 183 9.24 -5.54 -8.10
CA ILE A 183 10.24 -6.58 -8.28
C ILE A 183 9.85 -7.47 -9.45
N MET A 184 10.75 -7.60 -10.40
CA MET A 184 10.69 -8.68 -11.38
C MET A 184 11.52 -9.87 -10.89
N LEU A 185 10.93 -11.07 -10.86
CA LEU A 185 11.61 -12.34 -10.62
C LEU A 185 11.88 -13.06 -11.94
N LYS A 186 13.02 -13.75 -11.99
CA LYS A 186 13.42 -14.57 -13.15
C LYS A 186 13.21 -16.04 -12.81
N SER A 187 12.73 -16.83 -13.76
CA SER A 187 12.64 -18.28 -13.59
C SER A 187 14.03 -18.87 -13.35
N LYS A 188 14.15 -19.84 -12.44
CA LYS A 188 15.39 -20.62 -12.31
C LYS A 188 15.70 -21.28 -13.65
N LYS A 189 16.94 -21.17 -14.10
CA LYS A 189 17.41 -21.97 -15.22
C LYS A 189 17.31 -23.45 -14.82
N VAL A 190 16.47 -24.20 -15.52
CA VAL A 190 16.56 -25.66 -15.50
C VAL A 190 17.81 -26.00 -16.28
N GLY A 191 18.81 -26.58 -15.61
CA GLY A 191 20.01 -27.07 -16.30
C GLY A 191 19.65 -28.14 -17.34
N PRO A 192 20.50 -28.34 -18.36
CA PRO A 192 20.32 -29.44 -19.30
C PRO A 192 20.39 -30.81 -18.62
#